data_AF-A0A1V5AT42-F1
#
_entry.id   AF-A0A1V5AT42-F1
#
_cell.length_a   1.000
_cell.length_b   1.000
_cell.length_c   1.000
_cell.angle_alpha   90.00
_cell.angle_beta   90.00
_cell.angle_gamma   90.00
#
_symmetry.space_group_name_H-M   'P 1'
#
loop_
_entity.id
_entity.type
_entity.pdbx_description
1 polymer ?
#
loop_
_entity_poly.entity_id
_entity_poly.type
_entity_poly.pdbx_seq_one_letter_code
_entity_poly.pdbx_strand_id
1 'polypeptide(L)' 'MWEGRHSIELAKRGYNLTGLDLSTEMLAMAEDAAKSAGVNVNWIRSDATRFSLPRKYNGAIGLCIRHA' A
#
# COMPACT_ATOMS: atom_id res chain seq x y z
N MET A 1 6.90 -2.84 -12.01
CA MET A 1 5.52 -2.49 -11.57
C MET A 1 5.33 -3.00 -10.15
N TRP A 2 4.87 -2.17 -9.22
CA TRP A 2 4.59 -2.52 -7.82
C TRP A 2 3.07 -2.52 -7.59
N GLU A 3 2.36 -3.60 -7.92
CA GLU A 3 0.90 -3.67 -7.72
C GLU A 3 0.54 -3.97 -6.24
N GLY A 4 1.25 -3.37 -5.28
CA GLY A 4 0.96 -3.57 -3.85
C GLY A 4 1.24 -4.97 -3.31
N ARG A 5 2.02 -5.81 -4.01
CA ARG A 5 2.24 -7.24 -3.66
C ARG A 5 2.60 -7.50 -2.19
N HIS A 6 3.45 -6.67 -1.60
CA HIS A 6 3.84 -6.83 -0.19
C HIS A 6 2.68 -6.49 0.75
N SER A 7 1.93 -5.43 0.44
CA SER A 7 0.75 -5.04 1.20
C SER A 7 -0.31 -6.15 1.15
N ILE A 8 -0.53 -6.74 -0.01
CA ILE A 8 -1.47 -7.87 -0.20
C ILE A 8 -1.03 -9.07 0.64
N GLU A 9 0.24 -9.46 0.56
CA GLU A 9 0.77 -10.61 1.31
C GLU A 9 0.77 -10.38 2.83
N LEU A 10 0.92 -9.14 3.29
CA LEU A 10 0.75 -8.80 4.70
C LEU A 10 -0.74 -8.82 5.09
N ALA A 11 -1.63 -8.28 4.28
CA ALA A 11 -3.06 -8.31 4.56
C ALA A 11 -3.61 -9.75 4.64
N LYS A 12 -3.13 -10.67 3.78
CA LYS A 12 -3.44 -12.11 3.86
C LYS A 12 -3.05 -12.75 5.19
N ARG A 13 -2.01 -12.23 5.86
CA ARG A 13 -1.58 -12.69 7.19
C ARG A 13 -2.36 -12.05 8.34
N GLY A 14 -3.39 -11.26 8.04
CA GLY A 14 -4.27 -10.63 9.03
C GLY A 14 -3.79 -9.27 9.54
N TYR A 15 -2.76 -8.67 8.92
CA TYR A 15 -2.34 -7.32 9.30
C TYR A 15 -3.34 -6.28 8.78
N ASN A 16 -3.78 -5.37 9.66
CA ASN A 16 -4.58 -4.21 9.29
C ASN A 16 -3.69 -3.16 8.61
N LEU A 17 -3.69 -3.14 7.28
CA LEU A 17 -2.76 -2.36 6.48
C LEU A 17 -3.34 -1.05 5.96
N THR A 18 -2.45 -0.06 5.89
CA THR A 18 -2.63 1.15 5.10
C THR A 18 -1.45 1.27 4.14
N GLY A 19 -1.72 1.35 2.86
CA GLY A 19 -0.73 1.58 1.81
C GLY A 19 -0.77 3.04 1.34
N LEU A 20 0.40 3.58 1.01
CA LEU A 20 0.55 4.97 0.56
C LEU A 20 1.43 5.02 -0.67
N ASP A 21 0.97 5.71 -1.71
CA ASP A 21 1.74 5.99 -2.93
C ASP A 21 1.34 7.37 -3.50
N LEU A 22 2.22 7.97 -4.30
CA LEU A 22 1.96 9.26 -4.95
C LEU A 22 1.16 9.09 -6.25
N SER A 23 1.37 7.97 -6.96
CA SER A 23 0.75 7.66 -8.25
C SER A 23 -0.64 7.10 -8.08
N THR A 24 -1.62 7.74 -8.70
CA THR A 24 -3.01 7.27 -8.74
C THR A 24 -3.12 5.96 -9.50
N GLU A 25 -2.32 5.79 -10.56
CA GLU A 25 -2.29 4.62 -11.42
C GLU A 25 -1.81 3.39 -10.65
N MET A 26 -0.74 3.55 -9.87
CA MET A 26 -0.21 2.48 -9.01
C MET A 26 -1.21 2.07 -7.93
N LEU A 27 -1.91 3.05 -7.33
CA LEU A 27 -2.96 2.76 -6.34
C LEU A 27 -4.15 2.03 -6.95
N ALA A 28 -4.58 2.39 -8.16
CA ALA A 28 -5.66 1.68 -8.85
C ALA A 28 -5.28 0.21 -9.12
N MET A 29 -4.06 -0.05 -9.60
CA MET A 29 -3.57 -1.42 -9.80
C MET A 29 -3.50 -2.20 -8.48
N ALA A 30 -3.02 -1.57 -7.40
CA ALA A 30 -2.91 -2.19 -6.09
C ALA A 30 -4.28 -2.51 -5.46
N GLU A 31 -5.25 -1.60 -5.63
CA GLU A 31 -6.65 -1.78 -5.23
C GLU A 31 -7.28 -2.98 -5.95
N ASP A 32 -7.14 -3.06 -7.28
CA ASP A 32 -7.68 -4.17 -8.06
C ASP A 32 -7.03 -5.50 -7.68
N ALA A 33 -5.70 -5.52 -7.50
CA ALA A 33 -4.99 -6.71 -7.04
C ALA A 33 -5.41 -7.15 -5.63
N ALA A 34 -5.66 -6.22 -4.71
CA ALA A 34 -6.17 -6.52 -3.37
C ALA A 34 -7.59 -7.12 -3.43
N LYS A 35 -8.48 -6.55 -4.26
CA LYS A 35 -9.82 -7.10 -4.51
C LYS A 35 -9.76 -8.51 -5.07
N SER A 36 -8.94 -8.75 -6.10
CA SER A 36 -8.76 -10.09 -6.68
C SER A 36 -8.20 -11.11 -5.67
N ALA A 37 -7.35 -10.65 -4.73
CA ALA A 37 -6.80 -11.48 -3.67
C ALA A 37 -7.76 -11.65 -2.46
N GLY A 38 -8.93 -11.01 -2.47
CA GLY A 38 -9.91 -11.09 -1.38
C GLY A 38 -9.44 -10.47 -0.07
N VAL A 39 -8.52 -9.50 -0.13
CA VAL A 39 -7.99 -8.82 1.05
C VAL A 39 -8.37 -7.34 1.08
N ASN A 40 -8.43 -6.78 2.29
CA ASN A 40 -8.70 -5.36 2.48
C ASN A 40 -7.41 -4.61 2.84
N VAL A 41 -7.09 -3.57 2.08
CA VAL A 41 -6.00 -2.64 2.36
C VAL A 41 -6.55 -1.23 2.21
N ASN A 42 -6.32 -0.36 3.19
CA ASN A 42 -6.69 1.05 3.09
C ASN A 42 -5.64 1.81 2.27
N TRP A 43 -5.98 2.26 1.06
CA TRP A 43 -5.04 2.97 0.19
C TRP A 43 -5.19 4.49 0.29
N ILE A 44 -4.06 5.19 0.44
CA ILE A 44 -4.01 6.64 0.55
C ILE A 44 -3.07 7.19 -0.52
N ARG A 45 -3.57 8.13 -1.33
CA ARG A 45 -2.71 8.92 -2.20
C ARG A 45 -2.01 10.01 -1.41
N SER A 46 -0.69 9.96 -1.33
CA SER A 46 0.09 10.99 -0.65
C SER A 46 1.57 10.96 -1.05
N ASP A 47 2.27 12.05 -0.78
CA ASP A 47 3.72 12.12 -0.90
C ASP A 47 4.37 11.53 0.36
N ALA A 48 5.10 10.43 0.22
CA ALA A 48 5.78 9.76 1.33
C ALA A 48 6.89 10.61 1.98
N THR A 49 7.32 11.72 1.36
CA THR A 49 8.23 12.71 1.98
C THR A 49 7.48 13.77 2.78
N ARG A 50 6.17 13.92 2.55
CA ARG A 50 5.34 14.98 3.14
C ARG A 50 3.88 14.52 3.35
N PHE A 51 3.68 13.63 4.31
CA PHE A 51 2.38 13.07 4.66
C PHE A 51 2.03 13.31 6.14
N SER A 52 0.74 13.19 6.45
CA SER A 52 0.24 13.14 7.83
C SER A 52 -0.55 11.86 8.01
N LEU A 53 -0.28 11.15 9.11
CA LEU A 53 -0.96 9.90 9.40
C LEU A 53 -2.24 10.18 10.19
N PRO A 54 -3.39 9.61 9.78
CA PRO A 54 -4.66 9.82 10.48
C PRO A 54 -4.72 9.11 11.85
N ARG A 55 -3.76 8.20 12.12
CA ARG A 55 -3.67 7.39 13.35
C ARG A 55 -2.24 6.89 13.57
N LYS A 56 -1.98 6.32 14.75
CA LYS A 56 -0.73 5.60 15.05
C LYS A 56 -0.73 4.19 14.42
N TYR A 57 0.46 3.71 14.08
CA TYR A 57 0.72 2.39 13.50
C TYR A 57 1.74 1.63 14.36
N ASN A 58 1.68 0.30 14.34
CA ASN A 58 2.61 -0.55 15.09
C ASN A 58 3.95 -0.79 14.37
N GLY A 59 4.03 -0.41 13.10
CA GLY A 59 5.24 -0.51 12.29
C GLY A 59 5.08 0.21 10.96
N ALA A 60 6.20 0.42 10.26
CA ALA A 60 6.23 1.02 8.93
C ALA A 60 7.26 0.28 8.07
N ILE A 61 6.93 0.09 6.79
CA ILE A 61 7.83 -0.51 5.80
C ILE A 61 7.87 0.44 4.59
N GLY A 62 9.05 1.00 4.32
CA GLY A 62 9.30 1.79 3.12
C GLY A 62 9.97 0.94 2.06
N LEU A 63 9.28 0.66 0.96
CA LEU A 63 9.82 -0.09 -0.18
C LEU A 63 9.82 0.83 -1.39
N CYS A 64 11.01 1.13 -1.90
CA CYS A 64 11.18 1.84 -3.15
C CYS A 64 11.88 0.88 -4.11
N ILE A 65 11.23 0.54 -5.22
CA ILE A 65 11.86 -0.24 -6.29
C ILE A 65 12.25 0.71 -7.41
N ARG A 66 13.56 0.83 -7.65
CA ARG A 66 14.06 1.49 -8.85
C ARG A 66 13.67 0.64 -10.04
N HIS A 67 13.04 1.25 -11.04
CA HIS A 67 13.11 0.68 -12.38
C HIS A 67 14.55 0.88 -12.87
N ALA A 68 15.20 -0.21 -13.27
CA ALA A 68 16.35 -0.14 -14.14
C ALA A 68 15.88 0.21 -15.55
#